data_AF-A0A7S0ABP6-F1
#
_entry.id   AF-A0A7S0ABP6-F1
#
_cell.length_a   1.000
_cell.length_b   1.000
_cell.length_c   1.000
_cell.angle_alpha   90.00
_cell.angle_beta   90.00
_cell.angle_gamma   90.00
#
_symmetry.space_group_name_H-M   'P 1'
#
loop_
_entity.id
_entity.type
_entity.pdbx_description
1 polymer ?
#
loop_
_entity_poly.entity_id
_entity_poly.type
_entity_poly.pdbx_seq_one_letter_code
_entity_poly.pdbx_strand_id
1 'polypeptide(L)'
;QKQSKLYDAQIRAATLKIAILGQMKKPSAMFSKVIKDHFRLKKRHILKQLEAWEKLEADAEKEAAGKAVSPSVVAGGGITHSARVVKGYCDDIRAFIEDQWPDKKKKKADDDE
;
A
#
# COMPACT_ATOMS: atom_id res chain seq x y z
N GLN A 1 -0.72 -19.42 -16.36
CA GLN A 1 -1.40 -18.44 -15.47
C GLN A 1 -0.73 -17.04 -15.45
N LYS A 2 -0.20 -16.50 -16.58
CA LYS A 2 0.45 -15.17 -16.59
C LYS A 2 -0.52 -13.99 -16.47
N GLN A 3 -1.72 -14.12 -17.04
CA GLN A 3 -2.75 -13.08 -17.00
C GLN A 3 -3.29 -12.84 -15.58
N SER A 4 -3.37 -13.88 -14.75
CA SER A 4 -3.81 -13.76 -13.35
C SER A 4 -2.86 -12.86 -12.54
N LYS A 5 -1.54 -13.06 -12.66
CA LYS A 5 -0.55 -12.27 -11.90
C LYS A 5 -0.59 -10.78 -12.27
N LEU A 6 -0.79 -10.47 -13.56
CA LEU A 6 -0.93 -9.11 -14.06
C LEU A 6 -2.21 -8.45 -13.52
N TYR A 7 -3.32 -9.18 -13.56
CA TYR A 7 -4.58 -8.74 -12.98
C TYR A 7 -4.43 -8.46 -11.47
N ASP A 8 -3.80 -9.36 -10.73
CA ASP A 8 -3.57 -9.19 -9.30
C ASP A 8 -2.73 -7.93 -9.00
N ALA A 9 -1.70 -7.65 -9.80
CA ALA A 9 -0.89 -6.44 -9.67
C ALA A 9 -1.71 -5.15 -9.91
N GLN A 10 -2.57 -5.16 -10.93
CA GLN A 10 -3.50 -4.05 -11.21
C GLN A 10 -4.49 -3.82 -10.06
N ILE A 11 -5.09 -4.89 -9.53
CA ILE A 11 -6.01 -4.80 -8.39
C ILE A 11 -5.30 -4.33 -7.13
N ARG A 12 -4.07 -4.77 -6.87
CA ARG A 12 -3.24 -4.27 -5.75
C ARG A 12 -3.02 -2.76 -5.87
N ALA A 13 -2.59 -2.28 -7.03
CA ALA A 13 -2.35 -0.86 -7.26
C ALA A 13 -3.62 -0.01 -7.09
N ALA A 14 -4.76 -0.47 -7.62
CA ALA A 14 -6.04 0.22 -7.47
C ALA A 14 -6.50 0.26 -5.99
N THR A 15 -6.30 -0.85 -5.27
CA THR A 15 -6.64 -0.96 -3.84
C THR A 15 -5.81 0.01 -3.00
N LEU A 16 -4.50 0.08 -3.23
CA LEU A 16 -3.61 1.01 -2.53
C LEU A 16 -4.01 2.47 -2.77
N LYS A 17 -4.24 2.84 -4.04
CA LYS A 17 -4.56 4.21 -4.44
C LYS A 17 -5.95 4.67 -3.96
N ILE A 18 -6.99 3.89 -4.25
CA ILE A 18 -8.38 4.31 -4.04
C ILE A 18 -8.87 3.86 -2.66
N ALA A 19 -8.85 2.55 -2.42
CA ALA A 19 -9.53 1.96 -1.26
C ALA A 19 -8.80 2.25 0.06
N ILE A 20 -7.47 2.40 0.02
CA ILE A 20 -6.68 2.73 1.20
C ILE A 20 -6.38 4.23 1.23
N LEU A 21 -5.48 4.72 0.36
CA LEU A 21 -5.00 6.10 0.42
C LEU A 21 -6.11 7.13 0.22
N GLY A 22 -7.03 6.88 -0.72
CA GLY A 22 -8.19 7.74 -0.96
C GLY A 22 -9.12 7.84 0.26
N GLN A 23 -9.42 6.71 0.91
CA GLN A 23 -10.27 6.68 2.09
C GLN A 23 -9.58 7.27 3.33
N MET A 24 -8.26 7.14 3.45
CA MET A 24 -7.49 7.76 4.53
C MET A 24 -7.46 9.28 4.38
N LYS A 25 -7.17 9.79 3.17
CA LYS A 25 -7.08 11.24 2.89
C LYS A 25 -8.45 11.94 2.87
N LYS A 26 -9.47 11.31 2.29
CA LYS A 26 -10.81 11.87 2.12
C LYS A 26 -11.88 10.83 2.46
N PRO A 27 -12.05 10.47 3.75
CA PRO A 27 -13.09 9.55 4.15
C PRO A 27 -14.47 10.16 3.91
N SER A 28 -15.45 9.33 3.56
CA SER A 28 -16.85 9.75 3.52
C SER A 28 -17.31 10.22 4.89
N ALA A 29 -18.04 11.34 4.97
CA ALA A 29 -18.46 11.95 6.24
C ALA A 29 -19.22 10.97 7.14
N MET A 30 -20.13 10.18 6.55
CA MET A 30 -20.94 9.17 7.25
C MET A 30 -20.10 8.05 7.87
N PHE A 31 -18.94 7.73 7.28
CA PHE A 31 -18.08 6.62 7.69
C PHE A 31 -16.75 7.08 8.29
N SER A 32 -16.53 8.38 8.47
CA SER A 32 -15.23 8.95 8.84
C SER A 32 -14.65 8.33 10.11
N LYS A 33 -15.48 8.16 11.14
CA LYS A 33 -15.06 7.53 12.40
C LYS A 33 -14.66 6.07 12.18
N VAL A 34 -15.50 5.29 11.49
CA VAL A 34 -15.28 3.86 11.25
C VAL A 34 -14.02 3.63 10.41
N ILE A 35 -13.82 4.45 9.37
CA ILE A 35 -12.64 4.40 8.50
C ILE A 35 -11.36 4.68 9.30
N LYS A 36 -11.35 5.75 10.11
CA LYS A 36 -10.21 6.10 10.95
C LYS A 36 -9.91 5.01 11.98
N ASP A 37 -10.92 4.50 12.67
CA ASP A 37 -10.75 3.42 13.65
C ASP A 37 -10.25 2.12 12.99
N HIS A 38 -10.77 1.76 11.81
CA HIS A 38 -10.31 0.59 11.05
C HIS A 38 -8.82 0.66 10.72
N PHE A 39 -8.39 1.77 10.12
CA PHE A 39 -6.99 1.94 9.72
C PHE A 39 -6.05 2.06 10.93
N ARG A 40 -6.49 2.74 12.01
CA ARG A 40 -5.74 2.82 13.26
C ARG A 40 -5.51 1.45 13.89
N LEU A 41 -6.56 0.64 14.03
CA LEU A 41 -6.48 -0.67 14.69
C LEU A 41 -5.69 -1.68 13.85
N LYS A 42 -5.81 -1.62 12.51
CA LYS A 42 -5.15 -2.56 11.60
C LYS A 42 -3.80 -2.06 11.08
N LYS A 43 -3.29 -0.91 11.52
CA LYS A 43 -2.07 -0.28 10.96
C LYS A 43 -0.89 -1.24 10.86
N ARG A 44 -0.62 -2.04 11.90
CA ARG A 44 0.50 -3.01 11.90
C ARG A 44 0.34 -4.09 10.85
N HIS A 45 -0.89 -4.56 10.62
CA HIS A 45 -1.17 -5.58 9.61
C HIS A 45 -1.08 -4.99 8.20
N ILE A 46 -1.59 -3.77 8.02
CA ILE A 46 -1.50 -3.06 6.75
C ILE A 46 -0.04 -2.83 6.36
N LEU A 47 0.80 -2.33 7.27
CA LEU A 47 2.23 -2.12 7.02
C LEU A 47 2.94 -3.40 6.56
N LYS A 48 2.69 -4.54 7.22
CA LYS A 48 3.21 -5.85 6.78
C LYS A 48 2.71 -6.25 5.40
N GLN A 49 1.44 -5.96 5.09
CA GLN A 49 0.89 -6.24 3.77
C GLN A 49 1.53 -5.37 2.68
N LEU A 50 1.85 -4.10 2.98
CA LEU A 50 2.57 -3.22 2.05
C LEU A 50 3.95 -3.77 1.72
N GLU A 51 4.71 -4.20 2.73
CA GLU A 51 6.03 -4.82 2.54
C GLU A 51 5.96 -6.08 1.66
N ALA A 52 4.96 -6.93 1.93
CA ALA A 52 4.75 -8.13 1.14
C ALA A 52 4.41 -7.82 -0.32
N TRP A 53 3.54 -6.83 -0.57
CA TRP A 53 3.15 -6.44 -1.93
C TRP A 53 4.28 -5.74 -2.68
N GLU A 54 5.07 -4.88 -2.05
CA GLU A 54 6.26 -4.29 -2.66
C GLU A 54 7.26 -5.35 -3.09
N LYS A 55 7.48 -6.38 -2.25
CA LYS A 55 8.36 -7.50 -2.61
C LYS A 55 7.83 -8.24 -3.83
N LEU A 56 6.53 -8.52 -3.90
CA LEU A 56 5.92 -9.17 -5.05
C LEU A 56 6.07 -8.35 -6.34
N GLU A 57 5.90 -7.04 -6.29
CA GLU A 57 6.08 -6.18 -7.46
C GLU A 57 7.55 -6.08 -7.89
N ALA A 58 8.48 -5.99 -6.94
CA ALA A 58 9.91 -5.98 -7.23
C ALA A 58 10.38 -7.30 -7.86
N ASP A 59 9.87 -8.43 -7.36
CA ASP A 59 10.17 -9.75 -7.92
C ASP A 59 9.54 -9.89 -9.32
N ALA A 60 8.30 -9.41 -9.52
CA ALA A 60 7.66 -9.40 -10.83
C ALA A 60 8.39 -8.52 -11.86
N GLU A 61 8.93 -7.37 -11.45
CA GLU A 61 9.72 -6.49 -12.31
C GLU A 61 11.06 -7.13 -12.71
N LYS A 62 11.74 -7.82 -11.79
CA LYS A 62 12.96 -8.59 -12.09
C LYS A 62 12.70 -9.71 -13.09
N GLU A 63 11.59 -10.44 -12.94
CA GLU A 63 11.17 -11.48 -13.88
C GLU A 63 10.78 -10.90 -15.26
N ALA A 64 10.35 -9.64 -15.30
CA ALA A 64 10.00 -8.92 -16.51
C ALA A 64 11.19 -8.20 -17.17
N ALA A 65 12.29 -7.96 -16.44
CA ALA A 65 13.51 -7.33 -16.93
C ALA A 65 14.19 -8.19 -18.01
N GLY A 66 13.69 -8.06 -19.24
CA GLY A 66 14.03 -8.90 -20.38
C GLY A 66 12.92 -8.96 -21.44
N LYS A 67 11.70 -8.51 -21.12
CA LYS A 67 10.59 -8.35 -22.06
C LYS A 67 9.95 -6.97 -21.87
N ALA A 68 9.82 -6.22 -22.96
CA ALA A 68 9.05 -4.97 -22.96
C ALA A 68 7.60 -5.28 -22.55
N VAL A 69 7.23 -4.99 -21.29
CA VAL A 69 5.85 -5.08 -20.82
C VAL A 69 5.18 -3.77 -21.17
N SER A 70 4.30 -3.80 -22.17
CA SER A 70 3.44 -2.68 -22.52
C SER A 70 2.61 -2.28 -21.29
N PRO A 71 2.41 -0.99 -21.00
CA PRO A 71 1.57 -0.57 -19.89
C PRO A 71 0.13 -1.04 -20.13
N SER A 72 -0.23 -2.17 -19.53
CA SER A 72 -1.59 -2.70 -19.59
C SER A 72 -2.46 -1.84 -18.68
N VAL A 73 -3.29 -1.02 -19.31
CA VAL A 73 -4.31 -0.20 -18.65
C VAL A 73 -5.47 -1.14 -18.29
N VAL A 74 -5.82 -1.24 -17.00
CA VAL A 74 -7.02 -2.00 -16.60
C VAL A 74 -8.28 -1.21 -16.94
N ALA A 75 -9.37 -1.92 -17.22
CA ALA A 75 -10.72 -1.36 -17.29
C ALA A 75 -11.13 -0.84 -15.89
N GLY A 76 -10.81 0.42 -15.62
CA GLY A 76 -10.99 1.02 -14.29
C GLY A 76 -10.33 2.39 -14.12
N GLY A 77 -10.17 3.16 -15.19
CA GLY A 77 -9.79 4.58 -15.09
C GLY A 77 -8.28 4.89 -15.11
N GLY A 78 -7.45 4.10 -15.79
CA GLY A 78 -6.07 4.53 -16.10
C GLY A 78 -5.04 4.33 -14.98
N ILE A 79 -5.31 3.48 -13.98
CA ILE A 79 -4.36 3.22 -12.90
C ILE A 79 -3.22 2.33 -13.39
N THR A 80 -2.00 2.87 -13.35
CA THR A 80 -0.76 2.16 -13.65
C THR A 80 -0.30 1.33 -12.44
N HIS A 81 0.33 0.17 -12.69
CA HIS A 81 0.72 -0.81 -11.67
C HIS A 81 2.22 -1.13 -11.66
N SER A 82 3.08 -0.20 -12.09
CA SER A 82 4.53 -0.44 -12.04
C SER A 82 5.04 -0.48 -10.60
N ALA A 83 6.15 -1.21 -10.36
CA ALA A 83 6.75 -1.32 -9.03
C ALA A 83 7.05 0.05 -8.41
N ARG A 84 7.54 1.00 -9.21
CA ARG A 84 7.76 2.40 -8.77
C ARG A 84 6.47 3.07 -8.29
N VAL A 85 5.36 2.88 -9.02
CA VAL A 85 4.07 3.48 -8.67
C VAL A 85 3.50 2.84 -7.40
N VAL A 86 3.55 1.51 -7.30
CA VAL A 86 3.09 0.77 -6.12
C VAL A 86 3.88 1.18 -4.89
N LYS A 87 5.22 1.25 -5.00
CA LYS A 87 6.09 1.74 -3.92
C LYS A 87 5.71 3.17 -3.48
N GLY A 88 5.44 4.06 -4.44
CA GLY A 88 4.96 5.42 -4.13
C GLY A 88 3.67 5.43 -3.32
N TYR A 89 2.70 4.58 -3.66
CA TYR A 89 1.48 4.46 -2.85
C TYR A 89 1.74 3.89 -1.46
N CYS A 90 2.62 2.88 -1.34
CA CYS A 90 2.99 2.31 -0.05
C CYS A 90 3.67 3.35 0.85
N ASP A 91 4.61 4.14 0.32
CA ASP A 91 5.31 5.19 1.06
C ASP A 91 4.34 6.29 1.51
N ASP A 92 3.41 6.71 0.65
CA ASP A 92 2.33 7.65 1.00
C ASP A 92 1.44 7.12 2.14
N ILE A 93 1.09 5.83 2.12
CA ILE A 93 0.30 5.20 3.18
C ILE A 93 1.09 5.14 4.48
N ARG A 94 2.38 4.77 4.43
CA ARG A 94 3.27 4.75 5.60
C ARG A 94 3.37 6.13 6.25
N ALA A 95 3.62 7.15 5.44
CA ALA A 95 3.73 8.53 5.90
C ALA A 95 2.44 8.99 6.58
N PHE A 96 1.27 8.68 5.99
CA PHE A 96 -0.03 9.02 6.60
C PHE A 96 -0.25 8.31 7.93
N ILE A 97 0.10 7.01 8.02
CA ILE A 97 -0.05 6.25 9.26
C ILE A 97 0.83 6.82 10.37
N GLU A 98 2.07 7.18 10.05
CA GLU A 98 3.02 7.74 11.02
C GLU A 98 2.59 9.13 11.51
N ASP A 99 2.08 9.97 10.60
CA ASP A 99 1.54 11.29 10.93
C ASP A 99 0.31 11.22 11.86
N GLN A 100 -0.64 10.34 11.54
CA GLN A 100 -1.91 10.27 12.28
C GLN A 100 -1.82 9.42 13.56
N TRP A 101 -1.00 8.36 13.56
CA TRP A 101 -0.94 7.37 14.63
C TRP A 101 0.49 6.91 14.93
N PRO A 102 1.39 7.82 15.36
CA PRO A 102 2.76 7.48 15.66
C PRO A 102 2.81 6.38 16.74
N ASP A 103 3.71 5.41 16.59
CA ASP A 103 3.95 4.46 17.65
C ASP A 103 4.66 5.16 18.81
N LYS A 104 4.12 5.02 20.03
CA LYS A 104 4.77 5.54 21.24
C LYS A 104 6.12 4.85 21.36
N LYS A 105 7.22 5.58 21.11
CA LYS A 105 8.59 5.08 21.33
C LYS A 105 8.65 4.51 22.74
N LYS A 106 8.95 3.22 22.85
CA LYS A 106 9.22 2.57 24.12
C LYS A 106 10.39 3.33 24.73
N LYS A 107 10.15 4.10 25.80
CA LYS A 107 11.21 4.72 26.59
C LYS A 107 12.13 3.58 27.00
N LYS A 108 13.36 3.57 26.48
CA LYS A 108 14.40 2.63 26.89
C LYS A 108 14.60 2.90 28.37
N ALA A 109 14.18 1.96 29.21
CA ALA A 109 14.61 1.93 30.59
C ALA A 109 16.08 1.52 30.51
N ASP A 110 16.96 2.52 30.52
CA ASP A 110 18.31 2.34 31.04
C ASP A 110 18.10 2.24 32.56
N ASP A 111 17.93 1.01 33.06
CA ASP A 111 18.12 0.71 34.48
C ASP A 111 19.54 0.13 34.57
N ASP A 112 20.43 0.97 35.06
CA ASP A 112 21.73 0.61 35.63
C ASP A 112 21.54 -0.43 36.73
N GLU A 113 22.22 -1.57 36.62
CA GLU A 113 22.75 -2.33 37.76
C GLU A 113 24.03 -3.08 37.35
#